data_AF-A0A7S1HY18-F1
#
_entry.id   AF-A0A7S1HY18-F1
#
_cell.length_a   1.000
_cell.length_b   1.000
_cell.length_c   1.000
_cell.angle_alpha   90.00
_cell.angle_beta   90.00
_cell.angle_gamma   90.00
#
_symmetry.space_group_name_H-M   'P 1'
#
loop_
_entity.id
_entity.type
_entity.pdbx_description
1 polymer ?
#
loop_
_entity_poly.entity_id
_entity_poly.type
_entity_poly.pdbx_seq_one_letter_code
_entity_poly.pdbx_strand_id
1 'polypeptide(L)'
;PGYPQALRAQGAALVEATLGVYDTVAAQLLPTPEKSHYTFNVRDVSKVFQGLGLADPAGVPTASALVRLWAHECCRVFQDRLVDDADRAWFQGVLDRQLRAHFGTGSAQPTARRPPLYVSFLAGAAGTASYADAV
;
A
#
# COMPACT_ATOMS: atom_id res chain seq x y z
N PRO A 1 5.04 18.38 -11.61
CA PRO A 1 5.59 18.62 -10.25
C PRO A 1 5.72 17.28 -9.50
N GLY A 2 6.93 16.92 -9.06
CA GLY A 2 7.17 15.69 -8.30
C GLY A 2 6.86 15.85 -6.80
N TYR A 3 7.00 14.76 -6.04
CA TYR A 3 6.79 14.78 -4.60
C TYR A 3 7.67 15.82 -3.86
N PRO A 4 7.12 16.54 -2.85
CA PRO A 4 7.88 17.40 -1.94
C PRO A 4 9.15 16.74 -1.38
N GLN A 5 10.20 17.53 -1.15
CA GLN A 5 11.50 17.01 -0.66
C GLN A 5 11.39 16.21 0.64
N ALA A 6 10.49 16.62 1.54
CA ALA A 6 10.21 15.90 2.78
C ALA A 6 9.69 14.48 2.56
N LEU A 7 8.96 14.24 1.46
CA LEU A 7 8.46 12.91 1.08
C LEU A 7 9.54 12.07 0.41
N ARG A 8 10.47 12.71 -0.32
CA ARG A 8 11.61 12.01 -0.94
C ARG A 8 12.52 11.37 0.11
N ALA A 9 12.63 11.95 1.30
CA ALA A 9 13.37 11.39 2.43
C ALA A 9 12.82 10.02 2.89
N GLN A 10 11.54 9.74 2.66
CA GLN A 10 10.91 8.45 2.99
C GLN A 10 11.19 7.36 1.94
N GLY A 11 11.80 7.71 0.80
CA GLY A 11 11.99 6.79 -0.32
C GLY A 11 12.80 5.53 0.04
N ALA A 12 13.91 5.70 0.76
CA ALA A 12 14.72 4.56 1.20
C ALA A 12 13.95 3.64 2.16
N ALA A 13 13.25 4.23 3.14
CA ALA A 13 12.42 3.49 4.09
C ALA A 13 11.28 2.72 3.40
N LEU A 14 10.65 3.31 2.39
CA LEU A 14 9.61 2.65 1.59
C LEU A 14 10.14 1.47 0.78
N VAL A 15 11.34 1.59 0.21
CA VAL A 15 12.01 0.50 -0.51
C VAL A 15 12.30 -0.66 0.43
N GLU A 16 12.99 -0.40 1.53
CA GLU A 16 13.34 -1.43 2.52
C GLU A 16 12.08 -2.09 3.11
N ALA A 17 11.06 -1.32 3.47
CA ALA A 17 9.81 -1.85 3.99
C ALA A 17 9.10 -2.74 2.94
N THR A 18 9.07 -2.34 1.67
CA THR A 18 8.43 -3.12 0.60
C THR A 18 9.17 -4.43 0.34
N LEU A 19 10.51 -4.40 0.34
CA LEU A 19 11.33 -5.60 0.23
C LEU A 19 11.09 -6.53 1.42
N GLY A 20 11.03 -5.99 2.64
CA GLY A 20 10.70 -6.76 3.84
C GLY A 20 9.31 -7.41 3.81
N VAL A 21 8.30 -6.75 3.22
CA VAL A 21 6.99 -7.37 2.94
C VAL A 21 7.14 -8.50 1.93
N TYR A 22 7.77 -8.22 0.78
CA TYR A 22 7.93 -9.16 -0.31
C TYR A 22 8.66 -10.44 0.13
N ASP A 23 9.80 -10.31 0.79
CA ASP A 23 10.61 -11.43 1.26
C ASP A 23 9.83 -12.29 2.26
N THR A 24 9.09 -11.66 3.18
CA THR A 24 8.26 -12.38 4.15
C THR A 24 7.12 -13.15 3.46
N VAL A 25 6.44 -12.51 2.52
CA VAL A 25 5.32 -13.12 1.77
C VAL A 25 5.81 -14.25 0.88
N ALA A 26 6.87 -14.04 0.12
CA ALA A 26 7.45 -15.04 -0.78
C ALA A 26 7.99 -16.27 -0.01
N ALA A 27 8.49 -16.07 1.21
CA ALA A 27 9.00 -17.16 2.04
C ALA A 27 7.89 -17.98 2.74
N GLN A 28 6.81 -17.32 3.21
CA GLN A 28 5.79 -17.99 4.04
C GLN A 28 4.55 -18.43 3.26
N LEU A 29 4.20 -17.76 2.16
CA LEU A 29 3.04 -18.09 1.34
C LEU A 29 3.47 -18.82 0.07
N LEU A 30 3.99 -20.04 0.25
CA LEU A 30 4.41 -20.89 -0.85
C LEU A 30 3.18 -21.47 -1.59
N PRO A 31 3.25 -21.61 -2.92
CA PRO A 31 2.16 -22.21 -3.68
C PRO A 31 1.98 -23.67 -3.29
N THR A 32 0.78 -24.00 -2.82
CA THR A 32 0.34 -25.39 -2.59
C THR A 32 -0.70 -25.77 -3.65
N PRO A 33 -1.05 -27.07 -3.84
CA PRO A 33 -2.10 -27.45 -4.78
C PRO A 33 -3.44 -26.72 -4.54
N GLU A 34 -3.79 -26.45 -3.28
CA GLU A 34 -4.99 -25.71 -2.89
C GLU A 34 -4.85 -24.19 -3.08
N LYS A 35 -3.63 -23.65 -2.98
CA LYS A 35 -3.31 -22.22 -3.08
C LYS A 35 -2.30 -21.93 -4.20
N SER A 36 -2.50 -22.55 -5.36
CA SER A 36 -1.53 -22.52 -6.47
C SER A 36 -1.33 -21.12 -7.06
N HIS A 37 -2.29 -20.22 -6.87
CA HIS A 37 -2.26 -18.82 -7.30
C HIS A 37 -1.46 -17.90 -6.36
N TYR A 38 -0.92 -18.43 -5.25
CA TYR A 38 -0.04 -17.69 -4.33
C TYR A 38 1.39 -17.59 -4.91
N THR A 39 1.49 -17.09 -6.14
CA THR A 39 2.77 -16.86 -6.81
C THR A 39 3.15 -15.38 -6.68
N PHE A 40 4.20 -15.10 -5.91
CA PHE A 40 4.73 -13.76 -5.69
C PHE A 40 6.07 -13.58 -6.39
N ASN A 41 6.25 -12.46 -7.08
CA ASN A 41 7.46 -12.18 -7.85
C ASN A 41 7.97 -10.74 -7.61
N VAL A 42 9.20 -10.47 -8.04
CA VAL A 42 9.79 -9.12 -7.90
C VAL A 42 9.03 -8.04 -8.68
N ARG A 43 8.27 -8.40 -9.73
CA ARG A 43 7.42 -7.44 -10.45
C ARG A 43 6.31 -6.88 -9.55
N ASP A 44 5.89 -7.62 -8.52
CA ASP A 44 4.90 -7.14 -7.56
C ASP A 44 5.42 -5.95 -6.74
N VAL A 45 6.72 -5.95 -6.40
CA VAL A 45 7.37 -4.78 -5.78
C VAL A 45 7.23 -3.56 -6.70
N SER A 46 7.45 -3.72 -8.01
CA SER A 46 7.27 -2.62 -8.97
C SER A 46 5.83 -2.11 -9.03
N LYS A 47 4.82 -2.99 -8.89
CA LYS A 47 3.40 -2.58 -8.89
C LYS A 47 3.06 -1.67 -7.70
N VAL A 48 3.63 -1.94 -6.53
CA VAL A 48 3.45 -1.06 -5.35
C VAL A 48 3.95 0.35 -5.66
N PHE A 49 5.16 0.48 -6.20
CA PHE A 49 5.73 1.79 -6.54
C PHE A 49 5.03 2.46 -7.73
N GLN A 50 4.50 1.70 -8.68
CA GLN A 50 3.65 2.24 -9.74
C GLN A 50 2.36 2.83 -9.16
N GLY A 51 1.71 2.14 -8.23
CA GLY A 51 0.55 2.66 -7.51
C GLY A 51 0.86 3.96 -6.77
N LEU A 52 2.01 4.02 -6.09
CA LEU A 52 2.50 5.26 -5.46
C LEU A 52 2.79 6.37 -6.48
N GLY A 53 3.39 6.04 -7.63
CA GLY A 53 3.74 7.01 -8.67
C GLY A 53 2.54 7.59 -9.42
N LEU A 54 1.42 6.86 -9.44
CA LEU A 54 0.17 7.30 -10.08
C LEU A 54 -0.71 8.16 -9.16
N ALA A 55 -0.40 8.25 -7.87
CA ALA A 55 -1.17 9.08 -6.95
C ALA A 55 -0.92 10.58 -7.21
N ASP A 56 -1.99 11.39 -7.11
CA ASP A 56 -1.89 12.84 -7.21
C ASP A 56 -1.11 13.39 -6.01
N PRO A 57 0.02 14.10 -6.23
CA PRO A 57 0.77 14.74 -5.14
C PRO A 57 -0.09 15.68 -4.28
N ALA A 58 -1.16 16.28 -4.83
CA ALA A 58 -2.07 17.13 -4.07
C ALA A 58 -2.88 16.35 -3.02
N GLY A 59 -3.13 15.05 -3.25
CA GLY A 59 -3.80 14.15 -2.31
C GLY A 59 -2.89 13.55 -1.23
N VAL A 60 -1.57 13.76 -1.34
CA VAL A 60 -0.56 13.19 -0.43
C VAL A 60 0.36 14.29 0.14
N PRO A 61 -0.16 15.22 0.96
CA PRO A 61 0.62 16.36 1.42
C PRO A 61 1.60 16.04 2.55
N THR A 62 1.44 14.89 3.23
CA THR A 62 2.21 14.55 4.44
C THR A 62 2.87 13.17 4.34
N ALA A 63 3.98 12.98 5.07
CA ALA A 63 4.66 11.68 5.15
C ALA A 63 3.71 10.57 5.63
N SER A 64 2.86 10.88 6.60
CA SER A 64 1.84 9.94 7.09
C SER A 64 0.77 9.60 6.05
N ALA A 65 0.43 10.53 5.14
CA ALA A 65 -0.45 10.21 4.01
C ALA A 65 0.25 9.28 3.01
N LEU A 66 1.54 9.51 2.73
CA LEU A 66 2.33 8.66 1.84
C LEU A 66 2.49 7.24 2.39
N VAL A 67 2.78 7.10 3.69
CA VAL A 67 2.89 5.79 4.35
C VAL A 67 1.55 5.05 4.35
N ARG A 68 0.43 5.75 4.56
CA ARG A 68 -0.91 5.15 4.44
C ARG A 68 -1.22 4.68 3.02
N LEU A 69 -0.88 5.49 2.02
CA LEU A 69 -1.03 5.09 0.62
C LEU A 69 -0.16 3.87 0.29
N TRP A 70 1.07 3.82 0.78
CA TRP A 70 1.95 2.66 0.63
C TRP A 70 1.36 1.39 1.23
N ALA A 71 0.87 1.44 2.47
CA ALA A 71 0.23 0.29 3.11
C ALA A 71 -0.98 -0.20 2.29
N HIS A 72 -1.79 0.73 1.78
CA HIS A 72 -2.91 0.42 0.91
C HIS A 72 -2.47 -0.26 -0.40
N GLU A 73 -1.44 0.24 -1.08
CA GLU A 73 -0.93 -0.39 -2.30
C GLU A 73 -0.31 -1.76 -2.02
N CYS A 74 0.32 -1.98 -0.86
CA CYS A 74 0.74 -3.31 -0.44
C CYS A 74 -0.46 -4.26 -0.25
N CYS A 75 -1.57 -3.82 0.36
CA CYS A 75 -2.78 -4.62 0.44
C CYS A 75 -3.32 -4.98 -0.95
N ARG A 76 -3.42 -4.00 -1.85
CA ARG A 76 -3.92 -4.25 -3.22
C ARG A 76 -3.04 -5.20 -4.03
N VAL A 77 -1.73 -5.12 -3.84
CA VAL A 77 -0.79 -5.97 -4.58
C VAL A 77 -0.73 -7.38 -3.98
N PHE A 78 -0.65 -7.51 -2.66
CA PHE A 78 -0.40 -8.80 -2.00
C PHE A 78 -1.65 -9.40 -1.36
N GLN A 79 -2.41 -8.62 -0.58
CA GLN A 79 -3.56 -9.11 0.18
C GLN A 79 -4.75 -9.50 -0.71
N ASP A 80 -5.00 -8.79 -1.82
CA ASP A 80 -6.11 -9.10 -2.74
C ASP A 80 -6.01 -10.50 -3.35
N ARG A 81 -4.82 -11.11 -3.35
CA ARG A 81 -4.59 -12.49 -3.81
C ARG A 81 -4.88 -13.55 -2.74
N LEU A 82 -5.04 -13.14 -1.48
CA LEU A 82 -5.24 -14.05 -0.35
C LEU A 82 -6.72 -14.41 -0.22
N VAL A 83 -6.99 -15.71 -0.13
CA VAL A 83 -8.36 -16.24 -0.02
C VAL A 83 -8.75 -16.44 1.43
N ASP A 84 -7.84 -16.94 2.25
CA ASP A 84 -8.12 -17.26 3.66
C ASP A 84 -8.04 -16.03 4.55
N ASP A 85 -9.02 -15.89 5.44
CA ASP A 85 -9.03 -14.80 6.42
C ASP A 85 -7.84 -14.90 7.41
N ALA A 86 -7.35 -16.11 7.67
CA ALA A 86 -6.13 -16.33 8.44
C ALA A 86 -4.89 -15.74 7.75
N ASP A 87 -4.72 -15.97 6.44
CA ASP A 87 -3.61 -15.42 5.66
C ASP A 87 -3.71 -13.89 5.58
N ARG A 88 -4.94 -13.37 5.43
CA ARG A 88 -5.20 -11.92 5.42
C ARG A 88 -4.85 -11.28 6.76
N ALA A 89 -5.24 -11.89 7.89
CA ALA A 89 -4.90 -11.40 9.22
C ALA A 89 -3.40 -11.47 9.49
N TRP A 90 -2.75 -12.56 9.07
CA TRP A 90 -1.30 -12.70 9.14
C TRP A 90 -0.58 -11.61 8.34
N PHE A 91 -1.03 -11.34 7.11
CA PHE A 91 -0.45 -10.30 6.26
C PHE A 91 -0.58 -8.90 6.87
N GLN A 92 -1.71 -8.59 7.52
CA GLN A 92 -1.85 -7.34 8.27
C GLN A 92 -0.82 -7.23 9.39
N GLY A 93 -0.54 -8.34 10.10
CA GLY A 93 0.54 -8.38 11.09
C GLY A 93 1.93 -8.14 10.50
N VAL A 94 2.19 -8.63 9.28
CA VAL A 94 3.43 -8.36 8.53
C VAL A 94 3.53 -6.86 8.21
N LEU A 95 2.46 -6.24 7.70
CA LEU A 95 2.43 -4.81 7.41
C LEU A 95 2.66 -3.96 8.66
N ASP A 96 1.96 -4.26 9.76
CA ASP A 96 2.12 -3.53 11.02
C ASP A 96 3.56 -3.64 11.55
N ARG A 97 4.23 -4.77 11.36
CA ARG A 97 5.65 -4.93 11.73
C ARG A 97 6.54 -4.01 10.89
N GLN A 98 6.33 -3.95 9.57
CA GLN A 98 7.11 -3.08 8.69
C GLN A 98 6.85 -1.60 8.97
N LEU A 99 5.60 -1.23 9.26
CA LEU A 99 5.24 0.14 9.66
C LEU A 99 5.96 0.58 10.92
N ARG A 100 5.97 -0.27 11.95
CA ARG A 100 6.67 0.02 13.20
C ARG A 100 8.19 0.10 13.00
N ALA A 101 8.76 -0.81 12.21
CA ALA A 101 10.20 -0.88 11.99
C ALA A 101 10.75 0.33 11.22
N HIS A 102 10.05 0.79 10.19
CA HIS A 102 10.57 1.82 9.27
C HIS A 102 9.99 3.22 9.48
N PHE A 103 8.78 3.32 10.04
CA PHE A 103 8.05 4.59 10.14
C PHE A 103 7.61 4.95 11.56
N GLY A 104 7.81 4.07 12.54
CA GLY A 104 7.42 4.30 13.93
C GLY A 104 5.90 4.44 14.14
N THR A 105 5.08 4.01 13.17
CA THR A 105 3.62 4.07 13.22
C THR A 105 2.99 2.70 13.42
N GLY A 106 1.88 2.65 14.16
CA GLY A 106 1.38 1.41 14.79
C GLY A 106 0.11 0.79 14.20
N SER A 107 -0.45 1.29 13.10
CA SER A 107 -1.64 0.67 12.50
C SER A 107 -1.70 0.86 10.98
N ALA A 108 -1.59 -0.25 10.25
CA ALA A 108 -1.85 -0.35 8.81
C ALA A 108 -3.35 -0.36 8.49
N GLN A 109 -4.22 0.01 9.43
CA GLN A 109 -5.65 -0.22 9.27
C GLN A 109 -6.11 0.47 7.98
N PRO A 110 -6.55 -0.29 6.96
CA PRO A 110 -7.04 0.29 5.73
C PRO A 110 -8.26 1.09 6.13
N THR A 111 -8.19 2.42 6.00
CA THR A 111 -9.32 3.29 6.32
C THR A 111 -10.55 2.75 5.60
N ALA A 112 -11.55 2.37 6.39
CA ALA A 112 -12.70 1.58 5.96
C ALA A 112 -13.28 2.04 4.62
N ARG A 113 -13.39 1.10 3.67
CA ARG A 113 -14.32 1.10 2.53
C ARG A 113 -14.45 2.42 1.74
N ARG A 114 -13.37 3.19 1.55
CA ARG A 114 -13.36 4.24 0.54
C ARG A 114 -12.80 3.67 -0.76
N PRO A 115 -13.43 3.89 -1.93
CA PRO A 115 -12.78 3.55 -3.18
C PRO A 115 -11.42 4.23 -3.22
N PRO A 116 -10.39 3.58 -3.80
CA PRO A 116 -9.09 4.19 -3.93
C PRO A 116 -9.26 5.57 -4.56
N LEU A 117 -8.48 6.55 -4.09
CA LEU A 117 -8.45 7.93 -4.59
C LEU A 117 -8.14 8.04 -6.11
N TYR A 118 -8.00 6.90 -6.80
CA TYR A 118 -7.77 6.72 -8.22
C TYR A 118 -9.05 6.51 -9.06
N VAL A 119 -10.27 6.58 -8.51
CA VAL A 119 -11.48 6.54 -9.38
C VAL A 119 -11.88 7.95 -9.84
N SER A 120 -11.04 8.60 -10.65
CA SER A 120 -11.50 9.71 -11.50
C SER A 120 -11.94 9.23 -12.88
N PHE A 121 -12.18 7.93 -13.11
CA PHE A 121 -12.79 7.47 -14.35
C PHE A 121 -14.23 8.02 -14.52
N LEU A 122 -14.89 8.43 -13.43
CA LEU A 122 -16.22 9.06 -13.44
C LEU A 122 -16.25 10.51 -12.93
N ALA A 123 -15.10 11.12 -12.62
CA ALA A 123 -15.05 12.53 -12.15
C ALA A 123 -15.28 13.55 -13.29
N GLY A 124 -15.75 13.11 -14.45
CA GLY A 124 -16.26 13.97 -15.52
C GLY A 124 -17.73 14.36 -15.35
N ALA A 125 -18.44 13.89 -14.31
CA ALA A 125 -19.89 14.13 -14.20
C ALA A 125 -20.38 14.78 -12.89
N ALA A 126 -19.60 14.86 -11.81
CA ALA A 126 -20.08 15.55 -10.60
C ALA A 126 -18.96 15.98 -9.67
N GLY A 127 -18.84 17.30 -9.47
CA GLY A 127 -18.58 17.92 -8.17
C GLY A 127 -17.20 17.69 -7.54
N THR A 128 -16.41 18.74 -7.52
CA THR A 128 -15.15 18.90 -6.77
C THR A 128 -15.29 18.47 -5.31
N ALA A 129 -14.79 17.28 -4.95
CA ALA A 129 -14.51 16.96 -3.55
C ALA A 129 -13.07 17.40 -3.24
N SER A 130 -12.94 18.57 -2.61
CA SER A 130 -11.67 19.12 -2.13
C SER A 130 -11.20 18.37 -0.88
N TYR A 131 -9.88 18.20 -0.77
CA TYR A 131 -9.17 17.56 0.35
C TYR A 131 -9.34 18.29 1.70
N ALA A 132 -9.79 19.55 1.71
CA ALA A 132 -9.82 20.40 2.89
C ALA A 132 -10.84 20.00 3.98
N ASP A 133 -11.85 19.19 3.65
CA ASP A 133 -13.01 18.97 4.54
C ASP A 133 -12.99 17.59 5.25
N ALA A 134 -11.84 16.93 5.34
CA ALA A 134 -11.71 15.60 5.97
C ALA A 134 -10.58 15.50 7.00
N VAL A 135 -10.32 16.60 7.73
CA VAL A 135 -9.56 16.59 8.99
C VAL A 135 -10.54 16.49 10.16
#